data_AF-A0A8T6HB01-F1
#
_entry.id   AF-A0A8T6HB01-F1
#
_cell.length_a   1.000
_cell.length_b   1.000
_cell.length_c   1.000
_cell.angle_alpha   90.00
_cell.angle_beta   90.00
_cell.angle_gamma   90.00
#
_symmetry.space_group_name_H-M   'P 1'
#
loop_
_entity.id
_entity.type
_entity.pdbx_description
1 polymer ?
#
loop_
_entity_poly.entity_id
_entity_poly.type
_entity_poly.pdbx_seq_one_letter_code
_entity_poly.pdbx_strand_id
1 'polypeptide(L)'
;MISLSQFTRLRLRSVLLVTLLFAWVAPALAANIYVDSNCTLQDAIKAANRDEEEDSCEAGDGDDTIIMTRDESRHNTWRDITSDITIEGRGYTLRMTDNRRAFKVDDGDLTIVDIKIEYAVRRRSEVFDVEDGDLTLINVTVSNCDEGIELDDGHVNIHGNTNICRLYGDELVTGDGTSNINVAPPSPPATCGNVPSSIAVVTATYGLASGLQCQLVDGGGIGVQSIIDAGFISAVNLWGYVEQGVEICFPHLGSLVFLDSAVTPRAPSPIGAYRKGNSTCAQVSRAGTVVLMSGAPPTAGPPAGTAPAADQPAASQPAASQPAVSGCPIHTTGHLRLRAAPSLQGETLDYVPRGSNLISTSRTTFWYQVTYRGLTGWIGHKYVSAGC
;
A
#
# COMPACT_ATOMS: atom_id res chain seq x y z
N MET A 1 -58.43 23.44 76.08
CA MET A 1 -59.51 23.51 75.07
C MET A 1 -59.19 24.67 74.14
N ILE A 2 -58.99 24.39 72.83
CA ILE A 2 -59.51 25.13 71.64
C ILE A 2 -59.13 26.64 71.55
N SER A 3 -58.61 27.26 70.48
CA SER A 3 -58.59 26.99 69.03
C SER A 3 -57.56 27.88 68.30
N LEU A 4 -57.41 27.50 67.03
CA LEU A 4 -56.72 28.02 65.84
C LEU A 4 -56.84 29.51 65.45
N SER A 5 -55.76 29.92 64.75
CA SER A 5 -55.64 30.65 63.46
C SER A 5 -56.05 32.12 63.33
N GLN A 6 -55.18 32.94 62.72
CA GLN A 6 -55.36 33.48 61.35
C GLN A 6 -54.03 33.98 60.74
N PHE A 7 -53.82 33.59 59.48
CA PHE A 7 -52.73 33.97 58.57
C PHE A 7 -52.94 35.37 57.99
N THR A 8 -51.91 36.21 57.83
CA THR A 8 -51.80 37.07 56.61
C THR A 8 -50.36 37.55 56.30
N ARG A 9 -49.78 36.93 55.27
CA ARG A 9 -48.89 37.45 54.20
C ARG A 9 -47.72 38.38 54.57
N LEU A 10 -46.55 37.78 54.82
CA LEU A 10 -45.25 38.46 54.64
C LEU A 10 -44.85 38.41 53.16
N ARG A 11 -44.72 39.57 52.49
CA ARG A 11 -44.18 39.67 51.14
C ARG A 11 -42.69 39.32 51.17
N LEU A 12 -42.32 38.11 50.74
CA LEU A 12 -40.94 37.78 50.38
C LEU A 12 -40.58 38.62 49.15
N ARG A 13 -39.73 39.63 49.32
CA ARG A 13 -39.00 40.22 48.20
C ARG A 13 -37.94 39.21 47.78
N SER A 14 -38.10 38.66 46.58
CA SER A 14 -37.14 37.78 45.94
C SER A 14 -35.77 38.44 45.89
N VAL A 15 -34.86 38.01 46.76
CA VAL A 15 -33.43 38.25 46.59
C VAL A 15 -32.98 37.21 45.57
N LEU A 16 -32.79 37.64 44.33
CA LEU A 16 -32.21 36.82 43.28
C LEU A 16 -30.75 36.57 43.67
N LEU A 17 -30.49 35.42 44.30
CA LEU A 17 -29.15 34.95 44.60
C LEU A 17 -28.52 34.56 43.25
N VAL A 18 -27.77 35.48 42.64
CA VAL A 18 -26.93 35.17 41.47
C VAL A 18 -25.78 34.33 42.00
N THR A 19 -25.98 33.02 42.04
CA THR A 19 -24.90 32.05 42.21
C THR A 19 -24.06 32.11 40.94
N LEU A 20 -22.97 32.88 41.01
CA LEU A 20 -21.89 32.82 40.03
C LEU A 20 -21.31 31.40 40.11
N LEU A 21 -21.78 30.49 39.25
CA LEU A 21 -21.08 29.26 38.94
C LEU A 21 -19.77 29.66 38.26
N PHE A 22 -18.72 29.87 39.06
CA PHE A 22 -17.37 29.67 38.57
C PHE A 22 -17.28 28.17 38.26
N ALA A 23 -17.63 27.80 37.03
CA ALA A 23 -17.20 26.54 36.46
C ALA A 23 -15.67 26.58 36.56
N TRP A 24 -15.13 25.80 37.49
CA TRP A 24 -13.73 25.41 37.46
C TRP A 24 -13.58 24.66 36.15
N VAL A 25 -13.17 25.37 35.09
CA VAL A 25 -12.66 24.73 33.89
C VAL A 25 -11.31 24.18 34.33
N ALA A 26 -11.29 22.91 34.74
CA ALA A 26 -10.02 22.20 34.84
C ALA A 26 -9.34 22.32 33.47
N PRO A 27 -8.03 22.61 33.39
CA PRO A 27 -7.34 22.48 32.12
C PRO A 27 -7.56 21.04 31.65
N ALA A 28 -8.12 20.87 30.45
CA ALA A 28 -8.12 19.58 29.76
C ALA A 28 -6.65 19.19 29.64
N LEU A 29 -6.24 18.18 30.39
CA LEU A 29 -4.92 17.58 30.22
C LEU A 29 -5.11 16.58 29.09
N ALA A 30 -4.41 16.78 27.98
CA ALA A 30 -4.28 15.82 26.89
C ALA A 30 -4.37 14.39 27.42
N ALA A 31 -5.34 13.61 26.93
CA ALA A 31 -5.58 12.27 27.42
C ALA A 31 -4.45 11.34 26.98
N ASN A 32 -3.99 10.48 27.89
CA ASN A 32 -3.01 9.45 27.58
C ASN A 32 -3.72 8.15 27.22
N ILE A 33 -3.61 7.70 25.98
CA ILE A 33 -4.22 6.46 25.51
C ILE A 33 -3.14 5.37 25.46
N TYR A 34 -3.25 4.35 26.31
CA TYR A 34 -2.25 3.30 26.42
C TYR A 34 -2.51 2.13 25.46
N VAL A 35 -1.51 1.78 24.65
CA VAL A 35 -1.55 0.59 23.79
C VAL A 35 -1.09 -0.63 24.60
N ASP A 36 -1.97 -1.61 24.79
CA ASP A 36 -1.74 -2.79 25.62
C ASP A 36 -2.37 -4.09 25.04
N SER A 37 -2.74 -5.08 25.87
CA SER A 37 -3.37 -6.32 25.38
C SER A 37 -4.82 -6.14 24.92
N ASN A 38 -5.49 -5.08 25.34
CA ASN A 38 -6.91 -4.82 25.10
C ASN A 38 -7.12 -3.63 24.15
N CYS A 39 -6.19 -2.66 24.15
CA CYS A 39 -6.20 -1.51 23.25
C CYS A 39 -5.05 -1.63 22.23
N THR A 40 -5.37 -1.88 20.96
CA THR A 40 -4.34 -1.92 19.90
C THR A 40 -3.98 -0.49 19.48
N LEU A 41 -2.81 -0.31 18.84
CA LEU A 41 -2.45 1.01 18.29
C LEU A 41 -3.47 1.51 17.27
N GLN A 42 -4.09 0.62 16.50
CA GLN A 42 -5.14 0.99 15.55
C GLN A 42 -6.37 1.57 16.25
N ASP A 43 -6.76 0.97 17.38
CA ASP A 43 -7.93 1.37 18.13
C ASP A 43 -7.63 2.64 18.95
N ALA A 44 -6.40 2.78 19.47
CA ALA A 44 -5.93 3.98 20.14
C ALA A 44 -5.98 5.21 19.21
N ILE A 45 -5.51 5.08 17.97
CA ILE A 45 -5.60 6.14 16.95
C ILE A 45 -7.06 6.48 16.66
N LYS A 46 -7.94 5.48 16.65
CA LYS A 46 -9.36 5.69 16.37
C LYS A 46 -10.10 6.36 17.54
N ALA A 47 -9.73 6.04 18.77
CA ALA A 47 -10.23 6.70 19.97
C ALA A 47 -9.78 8.16 20.03
N ALA A 48 -8.50 8.42 19.73
CA ALA A 48 -7.93 9.76 19.67
C ALA A 48 -8.65 10.64 18.64
N ASN A 49 -8.69 10.19 17.38
CA ASN A 49 -9.36 10.91 16.29
C ASN A 49 -10.85 11.24 16.51
N ARG A 50 -11.50 10.64 17.51
CA ARG A 50 -12.93 10.82 17.77
C ARG A 50 -13.23 11.46 19.12
N ASP A 51 -12.25 11.60 20.00
CA ASP A 51 -12.47 11.88 21.42
C ASP A 51 -13.53 10.94 22.05
N GLU A 52 -13.53 9.67 21.63
CA GLU A 52 -14.53 8.68 22.02
C GLU A 52 -13.87 7.35 22.39
N GLU A 53 -14.44 6.65 23.37
CA GLU A 53 -14.00 5.30 23.72
C GLU A 53 -14.13 4.38 22.49
N GLU A 54 -13.07 3.65 22.18
CA GLU A 54 -13.05 2.73 21.05
C GLU A 54 -12.58 1.35 21.50
N ASP A 55 -13.47 0.36 21.40
CA ASP A 55 -13.29 -0.96 21.99
C ASP A 55 -12.89 -0.91 23.49
N SER A 56 -11.62 -1.19 23.82
CA SER A 56 -11.09 -1.10 25.19
C SER A 56 -10.09 0.05 25.37
N CYS A 57 -9.97 0.95 24.38
CA CYS A 57 -9.19 2.17 24.47
C CYS A 57 -10.01 3.27 25.13
N GLU A 58 -9.39 4.00 26.06
CA GLU A 58 -9.98 5.21 26.65
C GLU A 58 -10.18 6.29 25.58
N ALA A 59 -11.21 7.11 25.75
CA ALA A 59 -11.47 8.25 24.87
C ALA A 59 -10.31 9.26 24.91
N GLY A 60 -10.05 9.88 23.77
CA GLY A 60 -9.24 11.10 23.70
C GLY A 60 -9.93 12.33 24.29
N ASP A 61 -9.19 13.43 24.40
CA ASP A 61 -9.72 14.78 24.64
C ASP A 61 -8.78 15.85 24.08
N GLY A 62 -9.06 16.29 22.84
CA GLY A 62 -8.27 17.30 22.15
C GLY A 62 -6.97 16.72 21.59
N ASP A 63 -5.83 17.39 21.84
CA ASP A 63 -4.53 16.84 21.42
C ASP A 63 -4.23 15.59 22.25
N ASP A 64 -4.13 14.44 21.59
CA ASP A 64 -4.01 13.15 22.28
C ASP A 64 -2.58 12.62 22.30
N THR A 65 -2.24 11.93 23.40
CA THR A 65 -0.97 11.21 23.51
C THR A 65 -1.19 9.71 23.59
N ILE A 66 -0.80 8.99 22.55
CA ILE A 66 -0.83 7.54 22.50
C ILE A 66 0.49 6.98 23.02
N ILE A 67 0.45 6.17 24.09
CA ILE A 67 1.64 5.61 24.73
C ILE A 67 1.76 4.11 24.43
N MET A 68 2.83 3.74 23.73
CA MET A 68 3.15 2.34 23.49
C MET A 68 3.69 1.66 24.76
N THR A 69 3.14 0.49 25.10
CA THR A 69 3.66 -0.34 26.22
C THR A 69 4.23 -1.68 25.75
N ARG A 70 4.21 -1.95 24.46
CA ARG A 70 4.63 -3.20 23.82
C ARG A 70 4.91 -2.99 22.34
N ASP A 71 5.58 -3.97 21.73
CA ASP A 71 5.66 -4.07 20.29
C ASP A 71 4.27 -4.35 19.68
N GLU A 72 4.02 -3.74 18.52
CA GLU A 72 2.80 -3.91 17.75
C GLU A 72 3.13 -4.50 16.38
N SER A 73 2.26 -5.38 15.89
CA SER A 73 2.41 -6.00 14.58
C SER A 73 1.12 -5.86 13.80
N ARG A 74 1.25 -5.53 12.52
CA ARG A 74 0.15 -5.01 11.73
C ARG A 74 -0.06 -5.81 10.46
N HIS A 75 -1.32 -6.06 10.11
CA HIS A 75 -1.76 -6.85 8.96
C HIS A 75 -2.70 -6.11 7.96
N ASN A 76 -3.15 -4.87 8.22
CA ASN A 76 -4.16 -4.14 7.41
C ASN A 76 -3.73 -2.70 7.05
N THR A 77 -4.53 -1.62 7.03
CA THR A 77 -4.03 -0.19 7.02
C THR A 77 -4.37 0.52 8.35
N TRP A 78 -3.43 1.29 8.93
CA TRP A 78 -3.74 2.03 10.17
C TRP A 78 -4.78 3.07 9.78
N ARG A 79 -5.55 3.54 10.76
CA ARG A 79 -6.47 4.62 10.47
C ARG A 79 -5.65 5.86 10.11
N ASP A 80 -6.19 6.62 9.18
CA ASP A 80 -5.63 7.91 8.82
C ASP A 80 -5.70 8.80 10.07
N ILE A 81 -4.67 9.60 10.29
CA ILE A 81 -4.62 10.62 11.33
C ILE A 81 -5.46 11.79 10.84
N THR A 82 -6.43 12.21 11.64
CA THR A 82 -7.40 13.26 11.28
C THR A 82 -7.56 14.29 12.42
N SER A 83 -6.61 14.32 13.35
CA SER A 83 -6.55 15.17 14.53
C SER A 83 -5.11 15.25 15.04
N ASP A 84 -4.83 16.18 15.94
CA ASP A 84 -3.49 16.37 16.50
C ASP A 84 -3.14 15.21 17.46
N ILE A 85 -2.19 14.37 17.06
CA ILE A 85 -1.82 13.15 17.80
C ILE A 85 -0.31 13.11 18.04
N THR A 86 0.07 12.83 19.28
CA THR A 86 1.42 12.41 19.66
C THR A 86 1.47 10.92 19.93
N ILE A 87 2.42 10.21 19.33
CA ILE A 87 2.68 8.79 19.61
C ILE A 87 4.03 8.65 20.30
N GLU A 88 4.00 8.24 21.57
CA GLU A 88 5.17 7.91 22.38
C GLU A 88 5.51 6.42 22.26
N GLY A 89 6.54 6.12 21.48
CA GLY A 89 7.02 4.77 21.19
C GLY A 89 7.82 4.09 22.28
N ARG A 90 8.56 4.86 23.10
CA ARG A 90 9.40 4.35 24.20
C ARG A 90 10.39 3.24 23.78
N GLY A 91 10.81 3.26 22.52
CA GLY A 91 11.74 2.32 21.91
C GLY A 91 11.11 1.03 21.38
N TYR A 92 9.78 0.90 21.45
CA TYR A 92 9.04 -0.25 20.92
C TYR A 92 9.00 -0.25 19.39
N THR A 93 8.71 -1.43 18.85
CA THR A 93 8.75 -1.70 17.42
C THR A 93 7.36 -1.88 16.83
N LEU A 94 7.11 -1.17 15.73
CA LEU A 94 5.97 -1.36 14.84
C LEU A 94 6.39 -2.25 13.66
N ARG A 95 5.91 -3.49 13.67
CA ARG A 95 6.22 -4.49 12.64
C ARG A 95 5.17 -4.50 11.54
N MET A 96 5.56 -4.04 10.36
CA MET A 96 4.71 -3.98 9.18
C MET A 96 4.83 -5.29 8.40
N THR A 97 3.80 -6.14 8.48
CA THR A 97 3.81 -7.42 7.76
C THR A 97 3.28 -7.33 6.34
N ASP A 98 2.65 -6.21 5.99
CA ASP A 98 2.21 -5.89 4.64
C ASP A 98 3.00 -4.72 4.06
N ASN A 99 2.76 -4.44 2.77
CA ASN A 99 3.42 -3.36 2.06
C ASN A 99 2.54 -2.08 2.04
N ARG A 100 1.89 -1.74 3.16
CA ARG A 100 1.11 -0.49 3.33
C ARG A 100 1.95 0.59 4.01
N ARG A 101 1.57 1.86 3.85
CA ARG A 101 2.21 2.95 4.61
C ARG A 101 2.01 2.72 6.11
N ALA A 102 2.94 3.25 6.89
CA ALA A 102 2.83 3.23 8.33
C ALA A 102 1.67 4.16 8.69
N PHE A 103 1.82 5.46 8.40
CA PHE A 103 0.83 6.47 8.73
C PHE A 103 0.42 7.26 7.50
N LYS A 104 -0.84 7.70 7.51
CA LYS A 104 -1.40 8.71 6.63
C LYS A 104 -1.89 9.85 7.50
N VAL A 105 -1.56 11.10 7.19
CA VAL A 105 -2.06 12.30 7.85
C VAL A 105 -2.97 13.01 6.85
N ASP A 106 -4.25 13.05 7.16
CA ASP A 106 -5.30 13.64 6.31
C ASP A 106 -5.82 14.96 6.85
N ASP A 107 -5.66 15.19 8.15
CA ASP A 107 -5.98 16.43 8.86
C ASP A 107 -5.25 16.39 10.22
N GLY A 108 -4.82 17.55 10.72
CA GLY A 108 -4.10 17.69 12.00
C GLY A 108 -2.62 17.29 11.96
N ASP A 109 -1.95 17.45 13.10
CA ASP A 109 -0.50 17.26 13.25
C ASP A 109 -0.14 15.91 13.87
N LEU A 110 0.83 15.21 13.28
CA LEU A 110 1.35 13.95 13.82
C LEU A 110 2.75 14.13 14.40
N THR A 111 2.90 13.90 15.70
CA THR A 111 4.21 13.80 16.35
C THR A 111 4.53 12.36 16.73
N ILE A 112 5.70 11.85 16.34
CA ILE A 112 6.16 10.50 16.67
C ILE A 112 7.49 10.56 17.41
N VAL A 113 7.55 9.93 18.58
CA VAL A 113 8.72 9.93 19.46
C VAL A 113 9.21 8.52 19.75
N ASP A 114 10.49 8.24 19.52
CA ASP A 114 11.19 7.03 19.95
C ASP A 114 10.52 5.71 19.48
N ILE A 115 10.24 5.61 18.17
CA ILE A 115 9.64 4.42 17.53
C ILE A 115 10.62 3.78 16.53
N LYS A 116 10.59 2.45 16.46
CA LYS A 116 11.18 1.68 15.35
C LYS A 116 10.09 1.14 14.44
N ILE A 117 10.18 1.39 13.14
CA ILE A 117 9.28 0.84 12.13
C ILE A 117 10.05 -0.17 11.28
N GLU A 118 9.59 -1.42 11.28
CA GLU A 118 10.26 -2.54 10.60
C GLU A 118 9.33 -3.19 9.57
N TYR A 119 9.65 -3.03 8.29
CA TYR A 119 8.94 -3.71 7.22
C TYR A 119 9.45 -5.13 7.00
N ALA A 120 8.55 -6.10 6.99
CA ALA A 120 8.88 -7.50 6.69
C ALA A 120 9.35 -7.69 5.23
N VAL A 121 8.87 -6.84 4.32
CA VAL A 121 9.25 -6.82 2.90
C VAL A 121 9.61 -5.39 2.50
N ARG A 122 10.62 -5.23 1.65
CA ARG A 122 11.14 -3.91 1.26
C ARG A 122 10.03 -3.03 0.65
N ARG A 123 9.68 -1.95 1.33
CA ARG A 123 8.63 -1.01 0.90
C ARG A 123 9.15 -0.04 -0.16
N ARG A 124 8.45 0.07 -1.29
CA ARG A 124 8.81 0.95 -2.43
C ARG A 124 7.92 2.19 -2.59
N SER A 125 7.20 2.54 -1.53
CA SER A 125 6.26 3.66 -1.48
C SER A 125 6.43 4.38 -0.15
N GLU A 126 5.91 5.58 -0.01
CA GLU A 126 6.01 6.46 1.13
C GLU A 126 5.67 5.75 2.46
N VAL A 127 6.51 5.83 3.47
CA VAL A 127 6.21 5.28 4.81
C VAL A 127 5.19 6.17 5.51
N PHE A 128 5.32 7.48 5.32
CA PHE A 128 4.40 8.51 5.78
C PHE A 128 3.85 9.24 4.56
N ASP A 129 2.53 9.40 4.53
CA ASP A 129 1.79 10.17 3.52
C ASP A 129 1.10 11.31 4.27
N VAL A 130 1.38 12.56 3.92
CA VAL A 130 0.88 13.75 4.62
C VAL A 130 0.16 14.63 3.61
N GLU A 131 -1.17 14.60 3.59
CA GLU A 131 -2.01 15.31 2.61
C GLU A 131 -2.40 16.72 3.08
N ASP A 132 -2.59 16.95 4.39
CA ASP A 132 -2.93 18.26 5.00
C ASP A 132 -2.57 18.27 6.51
N GLY A 133 -1.36 18.70 6.87
CA GLY A 133 -0.91 18.76 8.28
C GLY A 133 0.61 18.69 8.48
N ASP A 134 1.10 18.82 9.71
CA ASP A 134 2.54 18.74 10.00
C ASP A 134 2.95 17.35 10.55
N LEU A 135 4.14 16.90 10.16
CA LEU A 135 4.76 15.67 10.66
C LEU A 135 6.02 15.99 11.46
N THR A 136 6.05 15.63 12.73
CA THR A 136 7.24 15.74 13.58
C THR A 136 7.79 14.36 13.95
N LEU A 137 9.04 14.08 13.62
CA LEU A 137 9.73 12.81 13.92
C LEU A 137 10.91 13.02 14.87
N ILE A 138 10.90 12.35 16.03
CA ILE A 138 11.93 12.48 17.06
C ILE A 138 12.48 11.08 17.43
N ASN A 139 13.75 10.82 17.15
CA ASN A 139 14.39 9.51 17.38
C ASN A 139 13.66 8.34 16.70
N VAL A 140 13.18 8.53 15.47
CA VAL A 140 12.43 7.51 14.73
C VAL A 140 13.34 6.75 13.75
N THR A 141 13.30 5.42 13.76
CA THR A 141 14.05 4.63 12.76
C THR A 141 13.12 3.78 11.90
N VAL A 142 13.24 3.88 10.58
CA VAL A 142 12.50 3.05 9.63
C VAL A 142 13.47 2.15 8.87
N SER A 143 13.15 0.86 8.78
CA SER A 143 13.97 -0.12 8.08
C SER A 143 13.20 -0.84 6.99
N ASN A 144 13.96 -1.29 5.97
CA ASN A 144 13.45 -2.01 4.81
C ASN A 144 12.43 -1.19 4.00
N CYS A 145 12.74 0.07 3.72
CA CYS A 145 12.00 0.93 2.78
C CYS A 145 12.93 1.59 1.75
N ASP A 146 12.32 2.14 0.70
CA ASP A 146 12.97 2.89 -0.38
C ASP A 146 12.57 4.35 -0.28
N GLU A 147 11.30 4.62 0.02
CA GLU A 147 10.68 5.94 0.12
C GLU A 147 10.21 6.16 1.56
N GLY A 148 10.47 7.36 2.08
CA GLY A 148 10.24 7.75 3.47
C GLY A 148 8.95 8.54 3.63
N ILE A 149 8.86 9.71 3.01
CA ILE A 149 7.76 10.66 3.20
C ILE A 149 7.28 11.16 1.85
N GLU A 150 5.96 11.26 1.69
CA GLU A 150 5.24 12.01 0.66
C GLU A 150 4.44 13.12 1.35
N LEU A 151 4.47 14.33 0.81
CA LEU A 151 3.92 15.55 1.39
C LEU A 151 3.18 16.33 0.31
N ASP A 152 1.87 16.46 0.46
CA ASP A 152 0.97 17.13 -0.50
C ASP A 152 0.54 18.54 -0.03
N ASP A 153 0.53 18.83 1.28
CA ASP A 153 0.47 20.19 1.89
C ASP A 153 0.80 20.14 3.40
N GLY A 154 1.92 20.75 3.83
CA GLY A 154 2.37 20.69 5.23
C GLY A 154 3.87 20.90 5.45
N HIS A 155 4.33 20.64 6.68
CA HIS A 155 5.75 20.69 7.05
C HIS A 155 6.24 19.41 7.73
N VAL A 156 7.51 19.08 7.51
CA VAL A 156 8.17 17.96 8.17
C VAL A 156 9.29 18.47 9.08
N ASN A 157 9.17 18.19 10.37
CA ASN A 157 10.17 18.49 11.39
C ASN A 157 10.88 17.22 11.83
N ILE A 158 12.21 17.17 11.71
CA ILE A 158 13.00 15.98 12.05
C ILE A 158 14.04 16.33 13.12
N HIS A 159 14.00 15.58 14.23
CA HIS A 159 14.88 15.78 15.38
C HIS A 159 15.54 14.48 15.85
N GLY A 160 16.66 14.65 16.55
CA GLY A 160 17.37 13.56 17.22
C GLY A 160 17.91 12.50 16.26
N ASN A 161 18.06 11.27 16.74
CA ASN A 161 18.60 10.16 15.95
C ASN A 161 17.51 9.53 15.04
N THR A 162 16.94 10.34 14.16
CA THR A 162 15.94 9.90 13.19
C THR A 162 16.61 9.42 11.91
N ASN A 163 16.27 8.21 11.47
CA ASN A 163 16.79 7.56 10.26
C ASN A 163 15.61 6.99 9.46
N ILE A 164 15.27 7.69 8.38
CA ILE A 164 14.15 7.36 7.49
C ILE A 164 14.65 7.11 6.07
N CYS A 165 13.80 6.49 5.25
CA CYS A 165 14.05 6.27 3.84
C CYS A 165 13.97 7.56 3.01
N ARG A 166 14.22 7.46 1.69
CA ARG A 166 14.41 8.61 0.79
C ARG A 166 13.22 9.59 0.84
N LEU A 167 13.52 10.89 0.83
CA LEU A 167 12.53 11.97 0.69
C LEU A 167 12.31 12.34 -0.79
N TYR A 168 11.11 12.78 -1.15
CA TYR A 168 10.74 13.16 -2.51
C TYR A 168 10.62 14.70 -2.62
N GLY A 169 11.29 15.30 -3.61
CA GLY A 169 11.12 16.73 -3.95
C GLY A 169 12.10 17.70 -3.25
N ASP A 170 11.83 19.00 -3.43
CA ASP A 170 12.45 20.16 -2.79
C ASP A 170 11.86 20.46 -1.39
N GLU A 171 11.41 19.39 -0.72
CA GLU A 171 10.77 19.36 0.58
C GLU A 171 11.56 20.17 1.63
N LEU A 172 10.90 21.15 2.26
CA LEU A 172 11.45 22.01 3.31
C LEU A 172 11.57 21.20 4.61
N VAL A 173 12.57 20.34 4.68
CA VAL A 173 12.93 19.63 5.91
C VAL A 173 13.66 20.60 6.84
N THR A 174 12.98 21.06 7.88
CA THR A 174 13.63 21.76 8.99
C THR A 174 14.03 20.76 10.07
N GLY A 175 15.33 20.62 10.31
CA GLY A 175 15.87 19.70 11.30
C GLY A 175 17.13 20.23 11.98
N ASP A 176 17.47 19.67 13.14
CA ASP A 176 18.59 20.11 14.01
C ASP A 176 20.00 19.86 13.42
N GLY A 177 20.09 19.38 12.18
CA GLY A 177 21.34 19.11 11.47
C GLY A 177 22.01 17.79 11.86
N THR A 178 21.40 16.95 12.71
CA THR A 178 21.93 15.64 13.12
C THR A 178 21.23 14.44 12.43
N SER A 179 20.20 14.70 11.64
CA SER A 179 19.45 13.70 10.89
C SER A 179 20.33 12.99 9.86
N ASN A 180 20.66 11.71 10.12
CA ASN A 180 21.24 10.83 9.10
C ASN A 180 20.11 10.39 8.17
N ILE A 181 19.76 11.23 7.19
CA ILE A 181 18.90 10.79 6.07
C ILE A 181 19.76 9.85 5.22
N ASN A 182 19.71 8.55 5.54
CA ASN A 182 20.35 7.53 4.73
C ASN A 182 19.53 7.33 3.47
N VAL A 183 19.81 8.12 2.44
CA VAL A 183 19.38 7.82 1.09
C VAL A 183 20.08 6.52 0.70
N ALA A 184 19.35 5.40 0.68
CA ALA A 184 19.87 4.14 0.19
C ALA A 184 20.53 4.37 -1.19
N PRO A 185 21.72 3.82 -1.45
CA PRO A 185 22.33 3.97 -2.77
C PRO A 185 21.31 3.51 -3.83
N PRO A 186 21.17 4.24 -4.95
CA PRO A 186 20.19 3.90 -5.97
C PRO A 186 20.39 2.44 -6.38
N SER A 187 19.30 1.67 -6.43
CA SER A 187 19.34 0.31 -6.97
C SER A 187 20.07 0.33 -8.31
N PRO A 188 21.05 -0.57 -8.55
CA PRO A 188 21.81 -0.54 -9.79
C PRO A 188 20.84 -0.58 -10.99
N PRO A 189 21.13 0.18 -12.06
CA PRO A 189 20.26 0.23 -13.23
C PRO A 189 20.07 -1.16 -13.81
N ALA A 190 18.90 -1.42 -14.39
CA ALA A 190 18.62 -2.72 -14.96
C ALA A 190 19.56 -3.02 -16.13
N THR A 191 20.31 -4.12 -16.08
CA THR A 191 21.26 -4.48 -17.14
C THR A 191 20.61 -5.26 -18.28
N CYS A 192 19.33 -5.60 -18.19
CA CYS A 192 18.63 -6.38 -19.20
C CYS A 192 18.48 -5.68 -20.56
N GLY A 193 18.52 -4.35 -20.59
CA GLY A 193 18.61 -3.60 -21.85
C GLY A 193 19.94 -3.78 -22.60
N ASN A 194 20.99 -4.28 -21.92
CA ASN A 194 22.30 -4.54 -22.51
C ASN A 194 22.39 -5.92 -23.16
N VAL A 195 21.39 -6.79 -22.98
CA VAL A 195 21.34 -8.07 -23.69
C VAL A 195 21.06 -7.77 -25.16
N PRO A 196 21.92 -8.19 -26.10
CA PRO A 196 21.68 -7.93 -27.52
C PRO A 196 20.35 -8.52 -27.95
N SER A 197 19.51 -7.72 -28.61
CA SER A 197 18.18 -8.16 -29.08
C SER A 197 18.23 -9.29 -30.11
N SER A 198 19.39 -9.50 -30.75
CA SER A 198 19.68 -10.66 -31.60
C SER A 198 19.83 -11.98 -30.82
N ILE A 199 19.96 -11.91 -29.49
CA ILE A 199 20.15 -13.06 -28.60
C ILE A 199 18.90 -13.28 -27.76
N ALA A 200 18.44 -12.24 -27.07
CA ALA A 200 17.20 -12.27 -26.32
C ALA A 200 16.68 -10.86 -26.08
N VAL A 201 15.37 -10.74 -25.94
CA VAL A 201 14.69 -9.52 -25.51
C VAL A 201 14.02 -9.81 -24.17
N VAL A 202 14.35 -9.01 -23.16
CA VAL A 202 13.73 -9.09 -21.84
C VAL A 202 12.85 -7.87 -21.65
N THR A 203 11.57 -8.09 -21.42
CA THR A 203 10.56 -7.05 -21.22
C THR A 203 9.73 -7.35 -19.98
N ALA A 204 9.05 -6.35 -19.46
CA ALA A 204 8.05 -6.52 -18.41
C ALA A 204 6.88 -5.59 -18.70
N THR A 205 5.68 -5.98 -18.27
CA THR A 205 4.41 -5.27 -18.54
C THR A 205 4.45 -3.79 -18.13
N TYR A 206 5.22 -3.46 -17.10
CA TYR A 206 5.35 -2.10 -16.55
C TYR A 206 6.76 -1.50 -16.70
N GLY A 207 7.60 -2.08 -17.56
CA GLY A 207 9.02 -1.76 -17.63
C GLY A 207 9.85 -2.58 -16.64
N LEU A 208 11.16 -2.65 -16.88
CA LEU A 208 12.06 -3.48 -16.10
C LEU A 208 12.35 -2.83 -14.73
N ALA A 209 12.17 -3.60 -13.66
CA ALA A 209 12.42 -3.13 -12.30
C ALA A 209 13.87 -2.66 -12.11
N SER A 210 14.05 -1.57 -11.37
CA SER A 210 15.37 -1.14 -10.90
C SER A 210 16.00 -2.26 -10.04
N GLY A 211 17.25 -2.62 -10.34
CA GLY A 211 17.96 -3.74 -9.73
C GLY A 211 17.76 -5.12 -10.38
N LEU A 212 16.90 -5.28 -11.40
CA LEU A 212 16.86 -6.50 -12.20
C LEU A 212 18.08 -6.55 -13.12
N GLN A 213 18.87 -7.61 -13.00
CA GLN A 213 20.09 -7.77 -13.76
C GLN A 213 19.99 -8.95 -14.72
N CYS A 214 20.52 -8.80 -15.93
CA CYS A 214 20.59 -9.87 -16.90
C CYS A 214 21.99 -9.98 -17.51
N GLN A 215 22.39 -11.21 -17.79
CA GLN A 215 23.68 -11.52 -18.41
C GLN A 215 23.53 -12.72 -19.32
N LEU A 216 24.11 -12.63 -20.51
CA LEU A 216 24.32 -13.78 -21.38
C LEU A 216 25.33 -14.72 -20.73
N VAL A 217 24.99 -16.00 -20.64
CA VAL A 217 25.87 -17.02 -20.06
C VAL A 217 26.19 -18.11 -21.07
N ASP A 218 27.42 -18.61 -21.00
CA ASP A 218 27.89 -19.75 -21.76
C ASP A 218 27.70 -21.07 -20.98
N GLY A 219 28.22 -22.19 -21.50
CA GLY A 219 28.12 -23.48 -20.83
C GLY A 219 28.73 -23.48 -19.42
N GLY A 220 29.81 -22.70 -19.20
CA GLY A 220 30.41 -22.53 -17.88
C GLY A 220 29.47 -21.82 -16.91
N GLY A 221 28.77 -20.77 -17.36
CA GLY A 221 27.78 -20.06 -16.57
C GLY A 221 26.51 -20.87 -16.26
N ILE A 222 26.09 -21.74 -17.18
CA ILE A 222 24.98 -22.70 -16.97
C ILE A 222 25.35 -23.72 -15.90
N GLY A 223 26.53 -24.34 -16.02
CA GLY A 223 27.06 -25.29 -15.02
C GLY A 223 26.28 -26.60 -14.89
N VAL A 224 25.47 -26.96 -15.89
CA VAL A 224 24.71 -28.22 -15.94
C VAL A 224 25.10 -29.03 -17.17
N GLN A 225 25.85 -30.12 -16.95
CA GLN A 225 26.47 -30.89 -18.04
C GLN A 225 25.46 -31.45 -19.05
N SER A 226 24.30 -31.91 -18.60
CA SER A 226 23.25 -32.45 -19.50
C SER A 226 22.69 -31.41 -20.48
N ILE A 227 22.67 -30.13 -20.09
CA ILE A 227 22.27 -29.01 -20.97
C ILE A 227 23.39 -28.70 -21.98
N ILE A 228 24.65 -28.76 -21.53
CA ILE A 228 25.83 -28.49 -22.37
C ILE A 228 25.97 -29.56 -23.44
N ASP A 229 25.90 -30.84 -23.05
CA ASP A 229 26.02 -31.99 -23.96
C ASP A 229 24.88 -32.04 -25.00
N ALA A 230 23.70 -31.55 -24.62
CA ALA A 230 22.55 -31.44 -25.51
C ALA A 230 22.66 -30.27 -26.52
N GLY A 231 23.68 -29.41 -26.41
CA GLY A 231 23.92 -28.31 -27.35
C GLY A 231 22.85 -27.22 -27.26
N PHE A 232 22.74 -26.56 -26.10
CA PHE A 232 21.87 -25.39 -25.94
C PHE A 232 22.21 -24.28 -26.96
N ILE A 233 21.21 -23.49 -27.33
CA ILE A 233 21.32 -22.44 -28.35
C ILE A 233 21.76 -21.11 -27.71
N SER A 234 21.12 -20.73 -26.60
CA SER A 234 21.39 -19.49 -25.88
C SER A 234 20.91 -19.57 -24.45
N ALA A 235 21.47 -18.75 -23.56
CA ALA A 235 21.05 -18.70 -22.16
C ALA A 235 21.23 -17.31 -21.56
N VAL A 236 20.24 -16.86 -20.78
CA VAL A 236 20.30 -15.58 -20.05
C VAL A 236 20.08 -15.87 -18.57
N ASN A 237 21.03 -15.42 -17.76
CA ASN A 237 20.91 -15.43 -16.31
C ASN A 237 20.23 -14.14 -15.84
N LEU A 238 19.17 -14.28 -15.02
CA LEU A 238 18.46 -13.19 -14.39
C LEU A 238 18.71 -13.23 -12.87
N TRP A 239 19.15 -12.11 -12.28
CA TRP A 239 19.34 -11.99 -10.83
C TRP A 239 18.95 -10.61 -10.32
N GLY A 240 18.92 -10.47 -8.99
CA GLY A 240 18.28 -9.33 -8.34
C GLY A 240 16.78 -9.56 -8.18
N TYR A 241 15.98 -8.50 -8.36
CA TYR A 241 14.54 -8.55 -8.16
C TYR A 241 13.80 -8.89 -9.46
N VAL A 242 13.25 -10.11 -9.55
CA VAL A 242 12.48 -10.60 -10.71
C VAL A 242 10.98 -10.55 -10.36
N GLU A 243 10.25 -9.58 -10.92
CA GLU A 243 8.81 -9.42 -10.69
C GLU A 243 7.97 -10.42 -11.50
N GLN A 244 6.69 -10.56 -11.13
CA GLN A 244 5.73 -11.28 -11.97
C GLN A 244 5.52 -10.52 -13.30
N GLY A 245 5.53 -11.25 -14.42
CA GLY A 245 5.32 -10.67 -15.75
C GLY A 245 6.61 -10.24 -16.47
N VAL A 246 7.80 -10.56 -15.95
CA VAL A 246 9.03 -10.48 -16.74
C VAL A 246 8.96 -11.54 -17.85
N GLU A 247 8.88 -11.09 -19.10
CA GLU A 247 8.91 -11.92 -20.30
C GLU A 247 10.33 -11.91 -20.87
N ILE A 248 10.87 -13.09 -21.13
CA ILE A 248 12.09 -13.26 -21.93
C ILE A 248 11.73 -13.95 -23.24
N CYS A 249 12.21 -13.39 -24.35
CA CYS A 249 12.00 -13.89 -25.71
C CYS A 249 13.33 -14.11 -26.41
N PHE A 250 13.58 -15.34 -26.87
CA PHE A 250 14.72 -15.65 -27.73
C PHE A 250 14.27 -15.64 -29.20
N PRO A 251 14.98 -14.99 -30.13
CA PRO A 251 14.59 -14.88 -31.55
C PRO A 251 14.86 -16.18 -32.35
N HIS A 252 14.70 -17.33 -31.70
CA HIS A 252 14.87 -18.66 -32.25
C HIS A 252 13.78 -19.58 -31.71
N LEU A 253 13.40 -20.56 -32.52
CA LEU A 253 12.46 -21.60 -32.13
C LEU A 253 13.17 -22.73 -31.38
N GLY A 254 12.56 -23.22 -30.30
CA GLY A 254 13.08 -24.31 -29.50
C GLY A 254 12.24 -24.55 -28.26
N SER A 255 12.79 -25.23 -27.28
CA SER A 255 12.18 -25.39 -25.95
C SER A 255 12.94 -24.57 -24.92
N LEU A 256 12.23 -24.09 -23.89
CA LEU A 256 12.85 -23.35 -22.79
C LEU A 256 12.96 -24.22 -21.54
N VAL A 257 14.10 -24.09 -20.89
CA VAL A 257 14.42 -24.69 -19.59
C VAL A 257 14.80 -23.60 -18.62
N PHE A 258 14.41 -23.73 -17.36
CA PHE A 258 14.75 -22.82 -16.29
C PHE A 258 15.59 -23.53 -15.22
N LEU A 259 16.70 -22.90 -14.87
CA LEU A 259 17.56 -23.26 -13.75
C LEU A 259 17.30 -22.27 -12.61
N ASP A 260 16.45 -22.69 -11.67
CA ASP A 260 16.07 -21.86 -10.52
C ASP A 260 17.26 -21.67 -9.58
N SER A 261 17.66 -20.42 -9.34
CA SER A 261 18.75 -20.09 -8.42
C SER A 261 18.43 -20.41 -6.95
N ALA A 262 17.16 -20.62 -6.61
CA ALA A 262 16.75 -21.03 -5.26
C ALA A 262 16.98 -22.53 -4.98
N VAL A 263 17.35 -23.33 -5.99
CA VAL A 263 17.49 -24.78 -5.86
C VAL A 263 18.96 -25.19 -6.05
N THR A 264 19.50 -25.98 -5.11
CA THR A 264 20.87 -26.52 -5.18
C THR A 264 20.85 -28.04 -4.99
N PRO A 265 21.44 -28.84 -5.91
CA PRO A 265 22.00 -28.43 -7.20
C PRO A 265 20.92 -27.90 -8.15
N ARG A 266 21.28 -26.95 -9.03
CA ARG A 266 20.36 -26.37 -10.01
C ARG A 266 19.88 -27.44 -10.98
N ALA A 267 18.62 -27.85 -10.86
CA ALA A 267 18.02 -28.87 -11.71
C ALA A 267 17.32 -28.22 -12.92
N PRO A 268 17.53 -28.73 -14.15
CA PRO A 268 16.77 -28.32 -15.33
C PRO A 268 15.27 -28.57 -15.16
N SER A 269 14.46 -27.51 -15.24
CA SER A 269 13.00 -27.61 -15.25
C SER A 269 12.41 -27.05 -16.55
N PRO A 270 11.51 -27.76 -17.25
CA PRO A 270 10.74 -27.16 -18.34
C PRO A 270 9.89 -25.99 -17.82
N ILE A 271 9.79 -24.94 -18.62
CA ILE A 271 9.05 -23.71 -18.30
C ILE A 271 7.98 -23.50 -19.37
N GLY A 272 6.86 -22.87 -19.00
CA GLY A 272 5.72 -22.59 -19.89
C GLY A 272 6.10 -21.67 -21.05
N ALA A 273 6.72 -22.26 -22.08
CA ALA A 273 7.17 -21.56 -23.27
C ALA A 273 6.04 -21.41 -24.28
N TYR A 274 6.05 -20.29 -24.98
CA TYR A 274 5.10 -19.97 -26.02
C TYR A 274 5.79 -19.29 -27.19
N ARG A 275 5.13 -19.33 -28.35
CA ARG A 275 5.64 -18.75 -29.58
C ARG A 275 5.12 -17.32 -29.74
N LYS A 276 6.00 -16.35 -29.96
CA LYS A 276 5.65 -14.96 -30.31
C LYS A 276 6.36 -14.61 -31.62
N GLY A 277 5.65 -14.75 -32.75
CA GLY A 277 6.27 -14.64 -34.07
C GLY A 277 7.29 -15.75 -34.33
N ASN A 278 8.55 -15.40 -34.58
CA ASN A 278 9.66 -16.37 -34.72
C ASN A 278 10.46 -16.58 -33.43
N SER A 279 9.96 -16.03 -32.31
CA SER A 279 10.62 -16.12 -31.02
C SER A 279 9.98 -17.17 -30.13
N THR A 280 10.79 -17.83 -29.30
CA THR A 280 10.34 -18.64 -28.17
C THR A 280 10.44 -17.78 -26.92
N CYS A 281 9.31 -17.58 -26.25
CA CYS A 281 9.19 -16.72 -25.09
C CYS A 281 8.68 -17.48 -23.88
N ALA A 282 8.96 -16.96 -22.68
CA ALA A 282 8.29 -17.37 -21.46
C ALA A 282 8.28 -16.25 -20.43
N GLN A 283 7.34 -16.36 -19.49
CA GLN A 283 7.33 -15.50 -18.31
C GLN A 283 8.11 -16.14 -17.17
N VAL A 284 8.91 -15.34 -16.48
CA VAL A 284 9.66 -15.72 -15.28
C VAL A 284 9.30 -14.78 -14.14
N SER A 285 9.27 -15.32 -12.92
CA SER A 285 8.93 -14.58 -11.69
C SER A 285 9.95 -14.79 -10.58
N ARG A 286 11.10 -15.39 -10.91
CA ARG A 286 12.15 -15.78 -9.96
C ARG A 286 13.52 -15.65 -10.63
N ALA A 287 14.55 -15.43 -9.81
CA ALA A 287 15.94 -15.40 -10.27
C ALA A 287 16.42 -16.78 -10.71
N GLY A 288 17.20 -16.84 -11.79
CA GLY A 288 17.64 -18.09 -12.39
C GLY A 288 18.10 -17.90 -13.82
N THR A 289 18.53 -18.99 -14.44
CA THR A 289 18.98 -18.99 -15.83
C THR A 289 17.90 -19.58 -16.73
N VAL A 290 17.46 -18.82 -17.73
CA VAL A 290 16.57 -19.31 -18.79
C VAL A 290 17.44 -19.74 -19.97
N VAL A 291 17.26 -20.98 -20.40
CA VAL A 291 18.06 -21.62 -21.44
C VAL A 291 17.15 -22.00 -22.60
N LEU A 292 17.51 -21.56 -23.81
CA LEU A 292 16.91 -22.03 -25.05
C LEU A 292 17.65 -23.28 -25.53
N MET A 293 16.91 -24.38 -25.65
CA MET A 293 17.39 -25.65 -26.18
C MET A 293 16.93 -25.84 -27.62
N SER A 294 17.71 -26.62 -28.38
CA SER A 294 17.20 -27.19 -29.64
C SER A 294 16.04 -28.16 -29.32
N GLY A 295 14.94 -28.07 -30.06
CA GLY A 295 13.76 -28.86 -29.76
C GLY A 295 12.54 -28.45 -30.57
N ALA A 296 11.46 -29.20 -30.40
CA ALA A 296 10.18 -28.85 -31.01
C ALA A 296 9.72 -27.47 -30.49
N PRO A 297 9.41 -26.52 -31.36
CA PRO A 297 8.89 -25.23 -30.95
C PRO A 297 7.58 -25.40 -30.17
N PRO A 298 7.28 -24.53 -29.19
CA PRO A 298 5.96 -24.54 -28.59
C PRO A 298 4.90 -24.28 -29.66
N THR A 299 3.87 -25.12 -29.68
CA THR A 299 2.69 -24.93 -30.53
C THR A 299 1.73 -23.89 -29.95
N ALA A 300 1.84 -23.63 -28.64
CA ALA A 300 1.12 -22.56 -27.97
C ALA A 300 1.60 -21.19 -28.48
N GLY A 301 0.66 -20.36 -28.95
CA GLY A 301 0.91 -18.93 -29.13
C GLY A 301 1.16 -18.23 -27.79
N PRO A 302 1.46 -16.92 -27.77
CA PRO A 302 1.56 -16.21 -26.51
C PRO A 302 0.33 -16.52 -25.69
N PRO A 303 0.43 -16.64 -24.35
CA PRO A 303 -0.76 -16.69 -23.53
C PRO A 303 -1.56 -15.48 -24.00
N ALA A 304 -2.67 -15.75 -24.69
CA ALA A 304 -3.57 -14.69 -25.07
C ALA A 304 -3.85 -13.98 -23.73
N GLY A 305 -3.98 -12.66 -23.74
CA GLY A 305 -4.67 -12.02 -22.64
C GLY A 305 -6.04 -12.71 -22.58
N THR A 306 -6.13 -13.74 -21.77
CA THR A 306 -7.28 -14.61 -21.64
C THR A 306 -7.41 -14.77 -20.15
N ALA A 307 -8.42 -14.04 -19.63
CA ALA A 307 -9.36 -14.65 -18.72
C ALA A 307 -9.39 -16.18 -18.93
N PRO A 308 -9.21 -16.98 -17.86
CA PRO A 308 -9.37 -18.42 -17.96
C PRO A 308 -10.75 -18.73 -18.52
N ALA A 309 -10.81 -19.45 -19.66
CA ALA A 309 -12.06 -19.99 -20.17
C ALA A 309 -12.61 -20.99 -19.15
N ALA A 310 -13.84 -20.73 -18.73
CA ALA A 310 -14.64 -21.64 -17.94
C ALA A 310 -14.78 -22.98 -18.68
N ASP A 311 -14.35 -24.04 -18.03
CA ASP A 311 -15.18 -25.23 -17.95
C ASP A 311 -15.77 -25.22 -16.54
N GLN A 312 -17.06 -24.94 -16.45
CA GLN A 312 -17.84 -25.08 -15.23
C GLN A 312 -18.57 -26.41 -15.33
N PRO A 313 -18.65 -27.19 -14.23
CA PRO A 313 -20.01 -27.43 -13.73
C PRO A 313 -20.29 -26.71 -12.43
N ALA A 314 -21.32 -25.88 -12.52
CA ALA A 314 -22.25 -25.38 -11.51
C ALA A 314 -22.01 -25.75 -10.03
N ALA A 315 -21.95 -24.70 -9.20
CA ALA A 315 -22.94 -24.52 -8.14
C ALA A 315 -23.24 -23.02 -7.98
N SER A 316 -24.53 -22.74 -7.87
CA SER A 316 -25.22 -21.46 -8.09
C SER A 316 -25.22 -20.58 -6.85
N GLN A 317 -25.20 -19.24 -7.02
CA GLN A 317 -26.08 -18.35 -6.26
C GLN A 317 -26.38 -17.06 -7.05
N PRO A 318 -27.54 -16.42 -6.83
CA PRO A 318 -28.24 -15.61 -7.83
C PRO A 318 -27.69 -14.20 -7.96
N ALA A 319 -27.73 -13.68 -9.19
CA ALA A 319 -27.66 -12.25 -9.45
C ALA A 319 -28.86 -11.55 -8.78
N ALA A 320 -28.60 -10.81 -7.70
CA ALA A 320 -29.54 -9.84 -7.18
C ALA A 320 -29.52 -8.60 -8.09
N SER A 321 -30.64 -8.36 -8.76
CA SER A 321 -30.96 -7.15 -9.50
C SER A 321 -31.06 -5.96 -8.53
N GLN A 322 -30.20 -4.93 -8.69
CA GLN A 322 -30.25 -3.69 -7.91
C GLN A 322 -29.80 -2.46 -8.73
N PRO A 323 -30.22 -1.23 -8.33
CA PRO A 323 -30.90 -0.28 -9.20
C PRO A 323 -30.00 0.61 -10.06
N ALA A 324 -30.50 0.97 -11.25
CA ALA A 324 -29.89 1.96 -12.12
C ALA A 324 -30.00 3.36 -11.49
N VAL A 325 -28.91 3.85 -10.89
CA VAL A 325 -28.69 5.28 -10.66
C VAL A 325 -27.80 5.78 -11.79
N SER A 326 -28.42 5.99 -12.95
CA SER A 326 -27.76 6.58 -14.12
C SER A 326 -27.75 8.11 -13.98
N GLY A 327 -26.56 8.72 -14.05
CA GLY A 327 -26.41 10.19 -14.11
C GLY A 327 -25.76 10.84 -12.89
N CYS A 328 -25.22 10.07 -11.94
CA CYS A 328 -24.50 10.65 -10.79
C CYS A 328 -23.13 11.17 -11.21
N PRO A 329 -22.81 12.47 -11.04
CA PRO A 329 -21.44 12.95 -11.19
C PRO A 329 -20.60 12.42 -10.04
N ILE A 330 -19.46 11.83 -10.38
CA ILE A 330 -18.57 11.22 -9.42
C ILE A 330 -17.12 11.65 -9.67
N HIS A 331 -16.37 11.79 -8.59
CA HIS A 331 -15.00 12.29 -8.56
C HIS A 331 -14.11 11.23 -7.95
N THR A 332 -13.09 10.76 -8.66
CA THR A 332 -12.18 9.74 -8.12
C THR A 332 -11.20 10.37 -7.13
N THR A 333 -11.15 9.88 -5.90
CA THR A 333 -10.26 10.37 -4.83
C THR A 333 -8.93 9.62 -4.77
N GLY A 334 -8.66 8.73 -5.74
CA GLY A 334 -7.39 8.03 -5.90
C GLY A 334 -7.23 7.44 -7.31
N HIS A 335 -6.11 6.76 -7.56
CA HIS A 335 -5.88 6.02 -8.82
C HIS A 335 -6.65 4.71 -8.83
N LEU A 336 -7.63 4.58 -9.73
CA LEU A 336 -8.54 3.43 -9.74
C LEU A 336 -8.34 2.52 -10.93
N ARG A 337 -8.58 1.24 -10.72
CA ARG A 337 -8.70 0.26 -11.79
C ARG A 337 -10.14 0.25 -12.29
N LEU A 338 -10.35 0.53 -13.56
CA LEU A 338 -11.61 0.30 -14.24
C LEU A 338 -11.73 -1.21 -14.50
N ARG A 339 -12.72 -1.88 -13.90
CA ARG A 339 -12.81 -3.34 -13.95
C ARG A 339 -13.95 -3.85 -14.80
N ALA A 340 -13.80 -5.02 -15.41
CA ALA A 340 -14.86 -5.64 -16.21
C ALA A 340 -16.07 -6.05 -15.37
N ALA A 341 -15.87 -6.34 -14.08
CA ALA A 341 -16.90 -6.74 -13.13
C ALA A 341 -16.77 -5.97 -11.81
N PRO A 342 -17.87 -5.78 -11.05
CA PRO A 342 -17.88 -5.11 -9.74
C PRO A 342 -17.26 -6.01 -8.65
N SER A 343 -15.97 -6.29 -8.79
CA SER A 343 -15.23 -7.22 -7.95
C SER A 343 -13.74 -6.92 -8.03
N LEU A 344 -13.00 -7.13 -6.93
CA LEU A 344 -11.54 -6.96 -6.90
C LEU A 344 -10.81 -8.02 -7.76
N GLN A 345 -11.51 -9.09 -8.10
CA GLN A 345 -11.08 -10.18 -8.98
C GLN A 345 -11.45 -9.91 -10.44
N GLY A 346 -12.26 -8.88 -10.71
CA GLY A 346 -12.58 -8.45 -12.06
C GLY A 346 -11.34 -7.95 -12.80
N GLU A 347 -11.19 -8.38 -14.06
CA GLU A 347 -10.13 -7.94 -14.96
C GLU A 347 -10.05 -6.41 -15.02
N THR A 348 -8.84 -5.87 -15.04
CA THR A 348 -8.62 -4.42 -15.16
C THR A 348 -8.62 -4.04 -16.64
N LEU A 349 -9.66 -3.31 -17.05
CA LEU A 349 -9.85 -2.78 -18.40
C LEU A 349 -9.00 -1.54 -18.68
N ASP A 350 -8.84 -0.66 -17.69
CA ASP A 350 -8.06 0.57 -17.77
C ASP A 350 -7.72 1.11 -16.36
N TYR A 351 -6.94 2.19 -16.28
CA TYR A 351 -6.65 2.94 -15.07
C TYR A 351 -7.24 4.36 -15.16
N VAL A 352 -8.03 4.72 -14.17
CA VAL A 352 -8.64 6.05 -14.01
C VAL A 352 -7.77 6.86 -13.04
N PRO A 353 -7.15 7.97 -13.47
CA PRO A 353 -6.33 8.82 -12.61
C PRO A 353 -7.13 9.46 -11.47
N ARG A 354 -6.47 9.77 -10.35
CA ARG A 354 -7.02 10.62 -9.26
C ARG A 354 -7.51 11.96 -9.84
N GLY A 355 -8.60 12.49 -9.29
CA GLY A 355 -9.22 13.74 -9.77
C GLY A 355 -10.05 13.62 -11.05
N SER A 356 -10.27 12.41 -11.57
CA SER A 356 -11.11 12.21 -12.76
C SER A 356 -12.59 12.45 -12.44
N ASN A 357 -13.23 13.28 -13.26
CA ASN A 357 -14.66 13.55 -13.22
C ASN A 357 -15.38 12.57 -14.16
N LEU A 358 -16.22 11.72 -13.62
CA LEU A 358 -16.96 10.69 -14.35
C LEU A 358 -18.45 10.80 -14.08
N ILE A 359 -19.24 10.12 -14.90
CA ILE A 359 -20.67 9.96 -14.68
C ILE A 359 -20.93 8.47 -14.45
N SER A 360 -21.51 8.14 -13.30
CA SER A 360 -21.99 6.80 -13.00
C SER A 360 -23.18 6.45 -13.89
N THR A 361 -23.11 5.29 -14.54
CA THR A 361 -24.20 4.71 -15.32
C THR A 361 -25.00 3.68 -14.51
N SER A 362 -24.38 3.08 -13.48
CA SER A 362 -25.02 2.13 -12.57
C SER A 362 -24.23 2.02 -11.26
N ARG A 363 -24.83 1.50 -10.18
CA ARG A 363 -24.15 1.27 -8.90
C ARG A 363 -24.56 -0.06 -8.27
N THR A 364 -23.59 -0.72 -7.64
CA THR A 364 -23.82 -1.73 -6.59
C THR A 364 -23.36 -1.16 -5.25
N THR A 365 -23.63 -1.87 -4.15
CA THR A 365 -23.20 -1.46 -2.79
C THR A 365 -21.73 -1.02 -2.70
N PHE A 366 -20.84 -1.59 -3.52
CA PHE A 366 -19.39 -1.35 -3.44
C PHE A 366 -18.76 -0.84 -4.73
N TRP A 367 -19.52 -0.62 -5.79
CA TRP A 367 -18.98 -0.30 -7.12
C TRP A 367 -19.85 0.65 -7.90
N TYR A 368 -19.23 1.59 -8.60
CA TYR A 368 -19.85 2.41 -9.63
C TYR A 368 -19.48 1.89 -11.00
N GLN A 369 -20.46 1.70 -11.88
CA GLN A 369 -20.22 1.50 -13.30
C GLN A 369 -20.06 2.86 -13.98
N VAL A 370 -19.03 2.99 -14.80
CA VAL A 370 -18.68 4.22 -15.52
C VAL A 370 -18.25 3.89 -16.94
N THR A 371 -18.33 4.87 -17.82
CA THR A 371 -17.66 4.81 -19.12
C THR A 371 -16.48 5.78 -19.11
N TYR A 372 -15.27 5.25 -19.30
CA TYR A 372 -14.04 6.02 -19.36
C TYR A 372 -13.29 5.69 -20.64
N ARG A 373 -12.96 6.73 -21.44
CA ARG A 373 -12.26 6.60 -22.73
C ARG A 373 -12.89 5.57 -23.69
N GLY A 374 -14.21 5.43 -23.65
CA GLY A 374 -14.97 4.50 -24.50
C GLY A 374 -15.11 3.08 -23.95
N LEU A 375 -14.50 2.77 -22.79
CA LEU A 375 -14.63 1.49 -22.10
C LEU A 375 -15.63 1.61 -20.95
N THR A 376 -16.58 0.67 -20.87
CA THR A 376 -17.54 0.59 -19.77
C THR A 376 -17.09 -0.45 -18.75
N GLY A 377 -16.92 -0.03 -17.50
CA GLY A 377 -16.44 -0.89 -16.42
C GLY A 377 -16.79 -0.36 -15.04
N TRP A 378 -16.27 -1.00 -14.00
CA TRP A 378 -16.63 -0.78 -12.61
C TRP A 378 -15.44 -0.24 -11.82
N ILE A 379 -15.64 0.83 -11.06
CA ILE A 379 -14.67 1.41 -10.13
C ILE A 379 -15.19 1.30 -8.71
N GLY A 380 -14.29 1.14 -7.74
CA GLY A 380 -14.66 0.91 -6.34
C GLY A 380 -15.31 2.16 -5.72
N HIS A 381 -16.48 2.00 -5.11
CA HIS A 381 -17.24 3.07 -4.45
C HIS A 381 -16.43 3.80 -3.38
N LYS A 382 -15.57 3.08 -2.64
CA LYS A 382 -14.78 3.63 -1.53
C LYS A 382 -13.83 4.77 -1.94
N TYR A 383 -13.46 4.83 -3.21
CA TYR A 383 -12.44 5.77 -3.71
C TYR A 383 -13.04 6.81 -4.66
N VAL A 384 -14.32 7.08 -4.48
CA VAL A 384 -15.11 7.93 -5.34
C VAL A 384 -15.99 8.79 -4.44
N SER A 385 -15.88 10.11 -4.58
CA SER A 385 -16.82 11.07 -4.02
C SER A 385 -17.96 11.26 -5.01
N ALA A 386 -19.19 11.01 -4.59
CA ALA A 386 -20.37 11.17 -5.42
C ALA A 386 -21.09 12.49 -5.08
N GLY A 387 -21.40 13.28 -6.11
CA GLY A 387 -22.19 14.52 -5.97
C GLY A 387 -23.70 14.28 -5.93
N CYS A 388 -24.10 13.03 -5.69
CA CYS A 388 -25.45 12.53 -5.49
C CYS A 388 -25.37 11.29 -4.56
#